data_AF-A0AA91C4S8-F1
#
_entry.id   AF-A0AA91C4S8-F1
#
_cell.length_a   1.000
_cell.length_b   1.000
_cell.length_c   1.000
_cell.angle_alpha   90.00
_cell.angle_beta   90.00
_cell.angle_gamma   90.00
#
_symmetry.space_group_name_H-M   'P 1'
#
loop_
_entity.id
_entity.type
_entity.pdbx_description
1 polymer ?
#
loop_
_entity_poly.entity_id
_entity_poly.type
_entity_poly.pdbx_seq_one_letter_code
_entity_poly.pdbx_strand_id
1 'polypeptide(L)'
;MNKYQDALNLLKSWAKKDRDAYSPKHLENINNCANTLQELVDFNKTFAHVLGSIDFKALRNILETKLPKKPIKKETVTLSMLNIDVTFGKCPTCGSALAGKQNYCTKCGQAIDWEG
;
A
#
# COMPACT_ATOMS: atom_id res chain seq x y z
N MET A 1 -22.63 3.25 -10.51
CA MET A 1 -22.78 2.18 -11.54
C MET A 1 -21.57 2.21 -12.45
N ASN A 2 -20.96 1.05 -12.71
CA ASN A 2 -19.78 0.94 -13.57
C ASN A 2 -20.25 0.85 -15.04
N LYS A 3 -19.96 1.88 -15.86
CA LYS A 3 -20.31 1.97 -17.28
C LYS A 3 -19.99 0.70 -18.11
N TYR A 4 -18.98 -0.07 -17.71
CA TYR A 4 -18.61 -1.34 -18.35
C TYR A 4 -19.58 -2.48 -18.01
N GLN A 5 -20.08 -2.52 -16.77
CA GLN A 5 -21.08 -3.48 -16.35
C GLN A 5 -22.43 -3.21 -17.04
N ASP A 6 -22.78 -1.94 -17.24
CA ASP A 6 -23.99 -1.55 -17.97
C ASP A 6 -23.91 -1.96 -19.44
N ALA A 7 -22.78 -1.71 -20.12
CA ALA A 7 -22.54 -2.16 -21.49
C ALA A 7 -22.57 -3.69 -21.63
N LEU A 8 -22.01 -4.42 -20.66
CA LEU A 8 -22.06 -5.88 -20.62
C LEU A 8 -23.49 -6.40 -20.47
N ASN A 9 -24.29 -5.79 -19.58
CA ASN A 9 -25.68 -6.15 -19.38
C ASN A 9 -26.50 -5.91 -20.65
N LEU A 10 -26.23 -4.80 -21.36
CA LEU A 10 -26.86 -4.48 -22.65
C LEU A 10 -26.53 -5.55 -23.72
N LEU A 11 -25.26 -5.90 -23.90
CA LEU A 11 -24.83 -6.93 -24.86
C LEU A 11 -25.47 -8.30 -24.57
N LYS A 12 -25.50 -8.70 -23.29
CA LYS A 12 -26.17 -9.93 -22.85
C LYS A 12 -27.68 -9.90 -23.11
N SER A 13 -28.30 -8.72 -23.10
CA SER A 13 -29.72 -8.57 -23.43
C SER A 13 -30.00 -8.71 -24.92
N TRP A 14 -29.12 -8.18 -25.78
CA TRP A 14 -29.23 -8.30 -27.24
C TRP A 14 -29.02 -9.74 -27.71
N ALA A 15 -28.08 -10.47 -27.10
CA ALA A 15 -27.89 -11.89 -27.39
C ALA A 15 -29.14 -12.76 -27.07
N LYS A 16 -30.04 -12.27 -26.21
CA LYS A 16 -31.28 -12.96 -25.80
C LYS A 16 -32.52 -12.52 -26.58
N LYS A 17 -32.49 -11.36 -27.25
CA LYS A 17 -33.65 -10.77 -27.93
C LYS A 17 -33.56 -11.06 -29.44
N ASP A 18 -34.53 -11.84 -29.90
CA ASP A 18 -34.83 -12.12 -31.30
C ASP A 18 -33.68 -12.80 -32.08
N ARG A 19 -33.62 -14.13 -31.93
CA ARG A 19 -32.62 -15.00 -32.58
C ARG A 19 -32.68 -14.93 -34.11
N ASP A 20 -33.76 -14.37 -34.64
CA ASP A 20 -34.08 -14.27 -36.06
C ASP A 20 -33.68 -12.90 -36.65
N ALA A 21 -33.44 -11.90 -35.78
CA ALA A 21 -33.01 -10.55 -36.19
C ALA A 21 -31.51 -10.46 -36.53
N TYR A 22 -30.71 -11.44 -36.10
CA TYR A 22 -29.27 -11.47 -36.28
C TYR A 22 -28.83 -12.81 -36.86
N SER A 23 -27.96 -12.77 -37.88
CA SER A 23 -27.35 -14.01 -38.38
C SER A 23 -26.50 -14.68 -37.29
N PRO A 24 -26.29 -16.01 -37.37
CA PRO A 24 -25.52 -16.76 -36.36
C PRO A 24 -24.13 -16.17 -36.08
N LYS A 25 -23.45 -15.68 -37.13
CA LYS A 25 -22.13 -15.04 -37.03
C LYS A 25 -22.14 -13.72 -36.24
N HIS A 26 -23.24 -12.95 -36.32
CA HIS A 26 -23.39 -11.75 -35.51
C HIS A 26 -23.62 -12.09 -34.04
N LEU A 27 -24.43 -13.11 -33.75
CA LEU A 27 -24.66 -13.58 -32.38
C LEU A 27 -23.37 -14.12 -31.75
N GLU A 28 -22.55 -14.85 -32.51
CA GLU A 28 -21.23 -15.30 -32.08
C GLU A 28 -20.32 -14.11 -31.74
N ASN A 29 -20.23 -13.11 -32.61
CA ASN A 29 -19.43 -11.91 -32.36
C ASN A 29 -19.91 -11.13 -31.12
N ILE A 30 -21.23 -11.01 -30.92
CA ILE A 30 -21.81 -10.35 -29.73
C ILE A 30 -21.44 -11.11 -28.46
N ASN A 31 -21.52 -12.44 -28.48
CA ASN A 31 -21.14 -13.28 -27.35
C ASN A 31 -19.65 -13.17 -27.03
N ASN A 32 -18.78 -13.20 -28.06
CA ASN A 32 -17.34 -13.01 -27.88
C ASN A 32 -17.03 -11.64 -27.26
N CYS A 33 -17.65 -10.57 -27.76
CA CYS A 33 -17.53 -9.24 -27.16
C CYS A 33 -18.00 -9.20 -25.69
N ALA A 34 -19.13 -9.85 -25.38
CA ALA A 34 -19.64 -9.91 -24.02
C ALA A 34 -18.68 -10.67 -23.08
N ASN A 35 -18.05 -11.75 -23.57
CA ASN A 35 -17.07 -12.51 -22.80
C ASN A 35 -15.81 -11.70 -22.52
N THR A 36 -15.22 -11.07 -23.55
CA THR A 36 -14.05 -10.19 -23.35
C THR A 36 -14.34 -9.04 -22.39
N LEU A 37 -15.53 -8.43 -22.49
CA LEU A 37 -15.92 -7.37 -21.57
C LEU A 37 -16.13 -7.88 -20.14
N GLN A 38 -16.66 -9.10 -19.97
CA GLN A 38 -16.79 -9.74 -18.67
C GLN A 38 -15.42 -9.97 -18.02
N GLU A 39 -14.45 -10.48 -18.77
CA GLU A 39 -13.07 -10.67 -18.29
C GLU A 39 -12.46 -9.36 -17.79
N LEU A 40 -12.62 -8.26 -18.54
CA LEU A 40 -12.12 -6.94 -18.13
C LEU A 40 -12.80 -6.42 -16.86
N VAL A 41 -14.12 -6.63 -16.73
CA VAL A 41 -14.87 -6.24 -15.54
C VAL A 41 -14.40 -7.01 -14.31
N ASP A 42 -14.19 -8.32 -14.45
CA ASP A 42 -13.78 -9.18 -13.34
C ASP A 42 -12.30 -8.95 -12.97
N PHE A 43 -11.44 -8.67 -13.96
CA PHE A 43 -10.09 -8.18 -13.72
C PHE A 43 -10.11 -6.88 -12.91
N ASN A 44 -10.92 -5.90 -13.31
CA ASN A 44 -10.99 -4.61 -12.61
C ASN A 44 -11.52 -4.76 -11.17
N LYS A 45 -12.51 -5.65 -10.94
CA LYS A 45 -12.98 -5.98 -9.58
C LYS A 45 -11.88 -6.60 -8.74
N THR A 46 -11.15 -7.56 -9.30
CA THR A 46 -10.03 -8.23 -8.63
C THR A 46 -8.93 -7.22 -8.28
N PHE A 47 -8.57 -6.35 -9.23
CA PHE A 47 -7.58 -5.30 -9.03
C PHE A 47 -8.00 -4.32 -7.93
N ALA A 48 -9.26 -3.87 -7.95
CA ALA A 48 -9.80 -3.00 -6.90
C ALA A 48 -9.80 -3.67 -5.52
N HIS A 49 -10.12 -4.97 -5.45
CA HIS A 49 -10.05 -5.72 -4.20
C HIS A 49 -8.61 -5.80 -3.67
N VAL A 50 -7.66 -6.19 -4.53
CA VAL A 50 -6.24 -6.27 -4.16
C VAL A 50 -5.71 -4.91 -3.68
N LEU A 51 -6.00 -3.83 -4.41
CA LEU A 51 -5.61 -2.48 -3.99
C LEU A 51 -6.28 -2.06 -2.69
N GLY A 52 -7.53 -2.44 -2.47
CA GLY A 52 -8.25 -2.18 -1.22
C GLY A 52 -7.73 -2.98 -0.03
N SER A 53 -7.14 -4.15 -0.27
CA SER A 53 -6.52 -4.99 0.76
C SER A 53 -5.10 -4.53 1.14
N ILE A 54 -4.47 -3.68 0.34
CA ILE A 54 -3.14 -3.13 0.64
C ILE A 54 -3.28 -1.84 1.44
N ASP A 55 -2.80 -1.85 2.69
CA ASP A 55 -2.67 -0.63 3.48
C ASP A 55 -1.40 0.14 3.06
N PHE A 56 -1.54 1.00 2.04
CA PHE A 56 -0.46 1.86 1.56
C PHE A 56 0.07 2.82 2.64
N LYS A 57 -0.76 3.20 3.62
CA LYS A 57 -0.33 4.06 4.72
C LYS A 57 0.58 3.28 5.67
N ALA A 58 0.23 2.04 5.99
CA ALA A 58 1.10 1.16 6.76
C ALA A 58 2.43 0.89 6.04
N LEU A 59 2.39 0.60 4.74
CA LEU A 59 3.61 0.41 3.93
C LEU A 59 4.49 1.66 3.93
N ARG A 60 3.90 2.84 3.73
CA ARG A 60 4.64 4.12 3.78
C ARG A 60 5.30 4.34 5.14
N ASN A 61 4.55 4.12 6.23
CA ASN A 61 5.09 4.25 7.59
C ASN A 61 6.27 3.30 7.81
N ILE A 62 6.16 2.04 7.36
CA ILE A 62 7.26 1.08 7.44
C ILE A 62 8.49 1.60 6.68
N LEU A 63 8.32 2.03 5.43
CA LEU A 63 9.43 2.57 4.62
C LEU A 63 10.09 3.78 5.28
N GLU A 64 9.30 4.72 5.81
CA GLU A 64 9.81 5.92 6.48
C GLU A 64 10.55 5.60 7.79
N THR A 65 10.14 4.57 8.54
CA THR A 65 10.86 4.15 9.75
C THR A 65 12.19 3.44 9.48
N LYS A 66 12.37 2.88 8.27
CA LYS A 66 13.63 2.24 7.87
C LYS A 66 14.71 3.24 7.50
N LEU A 67 14.34 4.44 7.07
CA LEU A 67 15.30 5.52 6.80
C LEU A 67 15.87 6.03 8.12
N PRO A 68 17.19 5.93 8.36
CA PRO A 68 17.79 6.42 9.59
C PRO A 68 17.58 7.92 9.76
N LYS A 69 17.23 8.35 10.97
CA LYS A 69 17.05 9.76 11.32
C LYS A 69 17.90 10.13 12.53
N LYS A 70 18.36 11.38 12.57
CA LYS A 70 19.17 11.90 13.67
C LYS A 70 18.35 12.08 14.95
N PRO A 71 18.89 11.74 16.13
CA PRO A 71 18.31 12.08 17.42
C PRO A 71 18.12 13.59 17.60
N ILE A 72 17.05 13.97 18.30
CA ILE A 72 16.83 15.34 18.77
C ILE A 72 17.53 15.53 20.12
N LYS A 73 18.20 16.68 20.34
CA LYS A 73 18.86 17.04 21.62
C LYS A 73 19.86 15.97 22.09
N LYS A 74 20.90 15.74 21.27
CA LYS A 74 22.01 14.82 21.58
C LYS A 74 22.90 15.42 22.68
N GLU A 75 23.13 14.66 23.74
CA GLU A 75 23.99 15.05 24.86
C GLU A 75 24.83 13.84 25.28
N THR A 76 26.10 14.04 25.61
CA THR A 76 26.96 12.99 26.15
C THR A 76 27.34 13.36 27.57
N VAL A 77 27.10 12.45 28.49
CA VAL A 77 27.44 12.61 29.91
C VAL A 77 28.50 11.58 30.28
N THR A 78 29.59 12.05 30.88
CA THR A 78 30.65 11.19 31.42
C THR A 78 30.32 10.83 32.87
N LEU A 79 30.10 9.53 33.12
CA LEU A 79 29.93 8.98 34.45
C LEU A 79 31.31 8.68 35.03
N SER A 80 31.95 9.69 35.62
CA SER A 80 33.32 9.64 36.13
C SER A 80 33.57 8.48 37.11
N MET A 81 32.59 8.15 37.94
CA MET A 81 32.66 7.01 38.88
C MET A 81 32.78 5.64 38.20
N LEU A 82 32.33 5.52 36.95
CA LEU A 82 32.35 4.28 36.17
C LEU A 82 33.33 4.36 34.98
N ASN A 83 33.92 5.53 34.72
CA ASN A 83 34.73 5.81 33.54
C ASN A 83 34.03 5.43 32.22
N ILE A 84 32.73 5.74 32.12
CA ILE A 84 31.88 5.45 30.96
C ILE A 84 31.24 6.73 30.44
N ASP A 85 31.23 6.90 29.12
CA ASP A 85 30.47 7.95 28.43
C ASP A 85 29.13 7.40 27.94
N VAL A 86 28.03 8.06 28.30
CA VAL A 86 26.69 7.70 27.84
C VAL A 86 26.11 8.84 27.02
N THR A 87 25.78 8.56 25.76
CA THR A 87 25.06 9.51 24.89
C THR A 87 23.56 9.31 24.99
N PHE A 88 22.84 10.40 25.21
CA PHE A 88 21.38 10.48 25.25
C PHE A 88 20.84 11.31 24.09
N GLY A 89 19.57 11.09 23.77
CA GLY A 89 18.83 11.89 22.81
C GLY A 89 17.33 11.59 22.87
N LYS A 90 16.56 12.18 21.95
CA LYS A 90 15.13 11.88 21.76
C LYS A 90 14.87 11.35 20.36
N CYS A 91 13.95 10.39 20.26
CA CYS A 91 13.47 9.87 18.99
C CYS A 91 12.84 11.00 18.16
N PRO A 92 13.28 11.22 16.91
CA PRO A 92 12.72 12.27 16.07
C PRO A 92 11.27 12.01 15.65
N THR A 93 10.81 10.75 15.74
CA THR A 93 9.47 10.34 15.29
C THR A 93 8.44 10.32 16.41
N CYS A 94 8.80 9.82 17.61
CA CYS A 94 7.85 9.67 18.73
C CYS A 94 8.25 10.38 20.02
N GLY A 95 9.41 11.04 20.06
CA GLY A 95 9.89 11.80 21.21
C GLY A 95 10.38 10.98 22.41
N SER A 96 10.39 9.65 22.34
CA SER A 96 10.90 8.81 23.42
C SER A 96 12.39 9.04 23.67
N ALA A 97 12.83 8.85 24.91
CA ALA A 97 14.25 8.89 25.25
C ALA A 97 15.02 7.79 24.50
N LEU A 98 16.23 8.15 24.05
CA LEU A 98 17.22 7.26 23.46
C LEU A 98 18.48 7.32 24.32
N ALA A 99 19.15 6.18 24.52
CA ALA A 99 20.39 6.09 25.26
C ALA A 99 21.37 5.13 24.57
N GLY A 100 22.66 5.31 24.85
CA GLY A 100 23.71 4.33 24.50
C GLY A 100 23.88 4.07 23.01
N LYS A 101 23.67 5.09 22.15
CA LYS A 101 23.81 4.97 20.69
C LYS A 101 23.02 3.81 20.04
N GLN A 102 21.83 3.50 20.55
CA GLN A 102 21.00 2.43 19.98
C GLN A 102 20.63 2.66 18.50
N ASN A 103 20.66 1.60 17.68
CA ASN A 103 20.40 1.66 16.23
C ASN A 103 18.93 1.93 15.87
N TYR A 104 18.00 1.66 16.79
CA TYR A 104 16.57 1.86 16.59
C TYR A 104 15.89 2.33 17.86
N CYS A 105 14.80 3.08 17.69
CA CYS A 105 13.91 3.43 18.77
C CYS A 105 13.13 2.20 19.24
N THR A 106 13.29 1.80 20.50
CA THR A 106 12.58 0.66 21.09
C THR A 106 11.07 0.88 21.24
N LYS A 107 10.60 2.14 21.17
CA LYS A 107 9.16 2.47 21.26
C LYS A 107 8.44 2.41 19.91
N CYS A 108 9.04 2.92 18.83
CA CYS A 108 8.35 3.06 17.54
C CYS A 108 9.09 2.44 16.35
N GLY A 109 10.25 1.82 16.56
CA GLY A 109 11.01 1.13 15.50
C GLY A 109 11.78 2.04 14.53
N GLN A 110 11.74 3.37 14.71
CA GLN A 110 12.51 4.32 13.89
C GLN A 110 14.01 4.00 13.96
N ALA A 111 14.65 3.76 12.81
CA ALA A 111 16.10 3.65 12.70
C ALA A 111 16.76 4.99 13.08
N ILE A 112 17.83 4.92 13.87
CA ILE A 112 18.52 6.08 14.43
C ILE A 112 19.95 6.14 13.91
N ASP A 113 20.31 7.31 13.40
CA ASP A 113 21.68 7.64 12.99
C ASP A 113 22.30 8.60 14.00
N TRP A 114 23.33 8.14 14.71
CA TRP A 114 24.05 8.93 15.72
C TRP A 114 25.24 9.70 15.15
N GLU A 115 25.66 9.37 13.93
CA GLU A 115 26.91 9.81 13.32
C GLU A 115 26.71 10.86 12.24
N GLY A 116 25.49 11.01 11.73
CA GLY A 116 25.23 11.84 10.58
C GLY A 116 25.73 13.27 10.67
#